data_AF-A0A2V9H5P8-F1
#
_entry.id   AF-A0A2V9H5P8-F1
#
_cell.length_a   1.000
_cell.length_b   1.000
_cell.length_c   1.000
_cell.angle_alpha   90.00
_cell.angle_beta   90.00
_cell.angle_gamma   90.00
#
_symmetry.space_group_name_H-M   'P 1'
#
loop_
_entity.id
_entity.type
_entity.pdbx_description
1 polymer ?
#
loop_
_entity_poly.entity_id
_entity_poly.type
_entity_poly.pdbx_seq_one_letter_code
_entity_poly.pdbx_strand_id
1 'polypeptide(L)'
;MNQHIYLRAYMAGIVVPTIFLLVVVTVFTIARHVYNIPVPMERVIVFPMAVVPNAWGLWNVLFVALRSRLQLPIGLHGALLPILLAPLGIVVTSLLNFPIPSFAAHAFPIAAPVGLLVYYFAWKYLVGLCNRVQGIA
;
A
#
# COMPACT_ATOMS: atom_id res chain seq x y z
N MET A 1 22.28 1.42 15.78
CA MET A 1 20.94 1.14 15.20
C MET A 1 19.98 2.34 15.12
N ASN A 2 20.35 3.56 15.58
CA ASN A 2 19.42 4.71 15.68
C ASN A 2 19.76 5.94 14.80
N GLN A 3 20.83 5.91 14.01
CA GLN A 3 21.41 7.14 13.46
C GLN A 3 20.68 7.72 12.23
N HIS A 4 19.82 6.92 11.56
CA HIS A 4 19.20 7.30 10.28
C HIS A 4 17.70 6.98 10.21
N ILE A 5 16.96 7.22 11.30
CA ILE A 5 15.51 6.94 11.36
C ILE A 5 14.75 7.68 10.26
N TYR A 6 15.05 8.97 10.06
CA TYR A 6 14.38 9.78 9.04
C TYR A 6 14.71 9.35 7.61
N LEU A 7 15.96 8.95 7.35
CA LEU A 7 16.38 8.49 6.02
C LEU A 7 15.76 7.13 5.67
N ARG A 8 15.66 6.22 6.64
CA ARG A 8 14.93 4.95 6.46
C ARG A 8 13.43 5.17 6.24
N ALA A 9 12.83 6.12 6.98
CA ALA A 9 11.44 6.51 6.79
C ALA A 9 11.21 7.13 5.40
N TYR A 10 12.14 7.94 4.92
CA TYR A 10 12.10 8.53 3.58
C TYR A 10 12.23 7.47 2.47
N MET A 11 13.15 6.51 2.61
CA MET A 11 13.31 5.40 1.67
C MET A 11 12.04 4.55 1.56
N ALA A 12 11.42 4.24 2.71
CA ALA A 12 10.18 3.47 2.75
C ALA A 12 8.94 4.27 2.32
N GLY A 13 8.87 5.56 2.67
CA GLY A 13 7.65 6.36 2.53
C GLY A 13 7.56 7.18 1.25
N ILE A 14 8.66 7.46 0.55
CA ILE A 14 8.68 8.33 -0.62
C ILE A 14 9.40 7.66 -1.80
N VAL A 15 10.64 7.21 -1.62
CA VAL A 15 11.45 6.70 -2.75
C VAL A 15 10.84 5.46 -3.40
N VAL A 16 10.50 4.45 -2.60
CA VAL A 16 9.90 3.20 -3.11
C VAL A 16 8.56 3.46 -3.81
N PRO A 17 7.61 4.23 -3.22
CA PRO A 17 6.42 4.67 -3.93
C PRO A 17 6.73 5.37 -5.26
N THR A 18 7.62 6.37 -5.28
CA THR A 18 7.90 7.14 -6.50
C THR A 18 8.45 6.27 -7.64
N ILE A 19 9.37 5.33 -7.35
CA ILE A 19 9.89 4.38 -8.35
C ILE A 19 8.77 3.46 -8.85
N PHE A 20 7.95 2.94 -7.94
CA PHE A 20 6.80 2.10 -8.30
C PHE A 20 5.83 2.86 -9.22
N LEU A 21 5.56 4.14 -8.94
CA LEU A 21 4.72 5.00 -9.76
C LEU A 21 5.26 5.16 -11.18
N LEU A 22 6.56 5.39 -11.32
CA LEU A 22 7.18 5.51 -12.64
C LEU A 22 6.95 4.23 -13.46
N VAL A 23 7.18 3.06 -12.86
CA VAL A 23 6.95 1.77 -13.54
C VAL A 23 5.49 1.60 -13.94
N VAL A 24 4.54 1.87 -13.05
CA VAL A 24 3.10 1.75 -13.35
C VAL A 24 2.70 2.69 -14.48
N VAL A 25 3.15 3.95 -14.45
CA VAL A 25 2.89 4.92 -15.52
C VAL A 25 3.51 4.47 -16.84
N THR A 26 4.74 3.94 -16.84
CA THR A 26 5.38 3.42 -18.07
C THR A 26 4.59 2.26 -18.67
N VAL A 27 4.25 1.24 -17.86
CA VAL A 27 3.46 0.09 -18.31
C VAL A 27 2.11 0.54 -18.85
N PHE A 28 1.47 1.51 -18.19
CA PHE A 28 0.23 2.10 -18.68
C PHE A 28 0.41 2.80 -20.03
N THR A 29 1.40 3.67 -20.18
CA THR A 29 1.62 4.41 -21.43
C THR A 29 1.79 3.43 -22.58
N ILE A 30 2.54 2.35 -22.37
CA ILE A 30 2.67 1.25 -23.33
C ILE A 30 1.31 0.58 -23.60
N ALA A 31 0.60 0.12 -22.58
CA ALA A 31 -0.70 -0.56 -22.75
C ALA A 31 -1.74 0.31 -23.49
N ARG A 32 -1.78 1.61 -23.18
CA ARG A 32 -2.72 2.57 -23.73
C ARG A 32 -2.35 3.03 -25.14
N HIS A 33 -1.09 3.38 -25.38
CA HIS A 33 -0.67 4.06 -26.61
C HIS A 33 -0.04 3.11 -27.62
N VAL A 34 0.58 2.01 -27.17
CA VAL A 34 1.13 0.98 -28.07
C VAL A 34 0.08 -0.09 -28.35
N TYR A 35 -0.62 -0.56 -27.32
CA TYR A 35 -1.57 -1.68 -27.43
C TYR A 35 -3.04 -1.27 -27.49
N ASN A 36 -3.37 0.02 -27.41
CA ASN A 36 -4.74 0.56 -27.51
C ASN A 36 -5.75 -0.06 -26.52
N ILE A 37 -5.30 -0.57 -25.38
CA ILE A 37 -6.19 -1.19 -24.39
C ILE A 37 -6.98 -0.08 -23.68
N PRO A 38 -8.33 -0.14 -23.65
CA PRO A 38 -9.15 0.83 -22.93
C PRO A 38 -9.13 0.50 -21.42
N VAL A 39 -8.09 0.94 -20.72
CA VAL A 39 -7.95 0.77 -19.27
C VAL A 39 -8.53 2.00 -18.54
N PRO A 40 -9.57 1.85 -17.69
CA PRO A 40 -10.12 2.95 -16.89
C PRO A 40 -9.19 3.29 -15.72
N MET A 41 -8.20 4.14 -16.01
CA MET A 41 -7.11 4.50 -15.10
C MET A 41 -7.52 5.27 -13.86
N GLU A 42 -8.56 6.11 -13.92
CA GLU A 42 -8.99 6.89 -12.75
C GLU A 42 -9.38 5.97 -11.59
N ARG A 43 -9.83 4.75 -11.88
CA ARG A 43 -10.28 3.80 -10.85
C ARG A 43 -9.15 2.92 -10.32
N VAL A 44 -8.19 2.57 -11.18
CA VAL A 44 -7.12 1.63 -10.83
C VAL A 44 -5.92 2.32 -10.19
N ILE A 45 -5.63 3.57 -10.56
CA ILE A 45 -4.46 4.29 -10.06
C ILE A 45 -4.81 5.25 -8.92
N VAL A 46 -5.88 6.03 -9.06
CA VAL A 46 -6.23 7.04 -8.03
C VAL A 46 -6.53 6.37 -6.69
N PHE A 47 -7.16 5.20 -6.69
CA PHE A 47 -7.52 4.51 -5.46
C PHE A 47 -6.29 4.06 -4.64
N PRO A 48 -5.37 3.23 -5.16
CA PRO A 48 -4.15 2.90 -4.42
C PRO A 48 -3.26 4.11 -4.17
N MET A 49 -3.20 5.12 -5.04
CA MET A 49 -2.29 6.26 -4.84
C MET A 49 -2.81 7.34 -3.89
N ALA A 50 -4.11 7.64 -3.90
CA ALA A 50 -4.69 8.66 -3.05
C ALA A 50 -5.12 8.08 -1.70
N VAL A 51 -5.56 6.82 -1.65
CA VAL A 51 -6.11 6.25 -0.42
C VAL A 51 -5.01 5.58 0.41
N VAL A 52 -4.15 4.76 -0.19
CA VAL A 52 -3.22 3.91 0.58
C VAL A 52 -2.13 4.72 1.29
N PRO A 53 -1.36 5.62 0.65
CA PRO A 53 -0.35 6.43 1.33
C PRO A 53 -0.95 7.35 2.39
N ASN A 54 -2.10 7.96 2.13
CA ASN A 54 -2.76 8.86 3.06
C ASN A 54 -3.36 8.11 4.26
N ALA A 55 -3.96 6.94 4.03
CA ALA A 55 -4.45 6.07 5.11
C ALA A 55 -3.29 5.57 5.98
N TRP A 56 -2.18 5.15 5.38
CA TRP A 56 -0.96 4.77 6.11
C TRP A 56 -0.34 5.96 6.85
N GLY A 57 -0.32 7.15 6.25
CA GLY A 57 0.14 8.38 6.88
C GLY A 57 -0.68 8.72 8.12
N LEU A 58 -2.01 8.74 8.00
CA LEU A 58 -2.94 8.97 9.10
C LEU A 58 -2.80 7.90 10.19
N TRP A 59 -2.67 6.64 9.80
CA TRP A 59 -2.48 5.50 10.72
C TRP A 59 -1.19 5.59 11.53
N ASN A 60 -0.11 6.12 10.93
CA ASN A 60 1.15 6.39 11.61
C ASN A 60 1.04 7.60 12.55
N VAL A 61 0.30 8.64 12.21
CA VAL A 61 0.02 9.77 13.12
C VAL A 61 -0.78 9.28 14.33
N LEU A 62 -1.81 8.45 14.11
CA LEU A 62 -2.57 7.79 15.17
C LEU A 62 -1.66 6.90 16.03
N PHE A 63 -0.73 6.15 15.44
CA PHE A 63 0.24 5.36 16.19
C PHE A 63 1.03 6.23 17.17
N VAL A 64 1.59 7.35 16.70
CA VAL A 64 2.41 8.25 17.52
C VAL A 64 1.57 8.87 18.65
N ALA A 65 0.33 9.27 18.36
CA ALA A 65 -0.58 9.82 19.37
C ALA A 65 -0.96 8.78 20.44
N LEU A 66 -1.24 7.54 20.03
CA LEU A 66 -1.65 6.46 20.94
C LEU A 66 -0.48 5.77 21.64
N ARG A 67 0.75 5.89 21.13
CA ARG A 67 1.95 5.24 21.69
C ARG A 67 2.23 5.61 23.15
N SER A 68 1.84 6.82 23.56
CA SER A 68 1.95 7.27 24.95
C SER A 68 1.04 6.50 25.92
N ARG A 69 -0.06 5.90 25.42
CA ARG A 69 -1.06 5.16 26.21
C ARG A 69 -1.05 3.66 25.95
N LEU A 70 -0.72 3.25 24.73
CA LEU A 70 -0.71 1.86 24.27
C LEU A 70 0.68 1.56 23.70
N GLN A 71 1.51 0.82 24.44
CA GLN A 71 2.83 0.38 23.98
C GLN A 71 2.73 -0.76 22.94
N LEU A 72 1.94 -0.54 21.89
CA LEU A 72 1.75 -1.53 20.84
C LEU A 72 3.01 -1.65 19.97
N PRO A 73 3.47 -2.88 19.67
CA PRO A 73 4.58 -3.08 18.75
C PRO A 73 4.18 -2.63 17.34
N ILE A 74 5.08 -1.91 16.67
CA ILE A 74 4.83 -1.24 15.38
C ILE A 74 4.37 -2.21 14.28
N GLY A 75 4.81 -3.48 14.35
CA GLY A 75 4.41 -4.53 13.42
C GLY A 75 2.94 -4.94 13.57
N LEU A 76 2.44 -4.99 14.81
CA LEU A 76 1.05 -5.34 15.09
C LEU A 76 0.12 -4.19 14.72
N HIS A 77 0.54 -2.95 14.99
CA HIS A 77 -0.15 -1.74 14.54
C HIS A 77 -0.25 -1.67 13.01
N GLY A 78 0.86 -1.90 12.30
CA GLY A 78 0.86 -1.90 10.84
C GLY A 78 -0.02 -3.00 10.22
N ALA A 79 -0.09 -4.18 10.84
CA ALA A 79 -0.93 -5.29 10.36
C ALA A 79 -2.44 -5.04 10.56
N LEU A 80 -2.83 -4.20 11.52
CA LEU A 80 -4.23 -3.87 11.79
C LEU A 80 -4.86 -2.99 10.70
N LEU A 81 -4.07 -2.15 10.02
CA LEU A 81 -4.62 -1.23 9.02
C LEU A 81 -5.25 -1.95 7.82
N PRO A 82 -4.60 -2.94 7.16
CA PRO A 82 -5.25 -3.72 6.09
C PRO A 82 -6.46 -4.51 6.59
N ILE A 83 -6.39 -5.04 7.81
CA ILE A 83 -7.49 -5.80 8.44
C ILE A 83 -8.71 -4.91 8.70
N LEU A 84 -8.51 -3.62 9.00
CA LEU A 84 -9.59 -2.64 9.14
C LEU A 84 -10.07 -2.10 7.80
N LEU A 85 -9.16 -1.79 6.87
CA LEU A 85 -9.50 -1.21 5.57
C LEU A 85 -10.29 -2.17 4.68
N ALA A 86 -9.99 -3.47 4.71
CA ALA A 86 -10.69 -4.46 3.89
C ALA A 86 -12.21 -4.54 4.18
N PRO A 87 -12.67 -4.79 5.42
CA PRO A 87 -14.10 -4.81 5.74
C PRO A 87 -14.74 -3.43 5.61
N LEU A 88 -14.03 -2.36 5.94
CA LEU A 88 -14.53 -0.99 5.77
C LEU A 88 -14.76 -0.66 4.29
N GLY A 89 -13.87 -1.12 3.41
CA GLY A 89 -14.06 -1.05 1.96
C GLY A 89 -15.34 -1.76 1.50
N ILE A 90 -15.59 -2.98 1.99
CA ILE A 90 -16.80 -3.76 1.69
C ILE A 90 -18.06 -3.00 2.14
N VAL A 91 -18.07 -2.48 3.37
CA VAL A 91 -19.20 -1.72 3.92
C VAL A 91 -19.47 -0.47 3.08
N VAL A 92 -18.43 0.29 2.74
CA VAL A 92 -18.57 1.51 1.91
C VAL A 92 -19.09 1.17 0.52
N THR A 93 -18.59 0.12 -0.13
CA THR A 93 -19.10 -0.29 -1.45
C THR A 93 -20.56 -0.75 -1.39
N SER A 94 -20.95 -1.43 -0.31
CA SER A 94 -22.33 -1.86 -0.09
C SER A 94 -23.27 -0.67 0.14
N LEU A 95 -22.85 0.32 0.93
CA LEU A 95 -23.62 1.55 1.18
C LEU A 95 -23.79 2.41 -0.08
N LEU A 96 -22.77 2.41 -0.95
CA LEU A 96 -22.77 3.17 -2.20
C LEU A 96 -23.39 2.41 -3.38
N ASN A 97 -23.97 1.21 -3.15
CA ASN A 97 -24.51 0.32 -4.18
C ASN A 97 -23.53 0.04 -5.34
N PHE A 98 -22.23 -0.05 -5.04
CA PHE A 98 -21.23 -0.46 -6.02
C PHE A 98 -21.21 -1.99 -6.11
N PRO A 99 -21.59 -2.58 -7.27
CA PRO A 99 -21.62 -4.03 -7.41
C PRO A 99 -20.19 -4.59 -7.39
N ILE A 100 -19.90 -5.46 -6.41
CA ILE A 100 -18.68 -6.24 -6.37
C ILE A 100 -18.88 -7.44 -7.31
N PRO A 101 -18.04 -7.62 -8.35
CA PRO A 101 -18.14 -8.79 -9.23
C PRO A 101 -18.07 -10.10 -8.44
N SER A 102 -18.91 -11.08 -8.76
CA SER A 102 -18.97 -12.37 -8.03
C SER A 102 -17.63 -13.11 -8.01
N PHE A 103 -16.86 -13.02 -9.10
CA PHE A 103 -15.49 -13.52 -9.18
C PHE A 103 -14.57 -12.86 -8.16
N ALA A 104 -14.68 -11.53 -7.97
CA ALA A 104 -13.92 -10.84 -6.95
C ALA A 104 -14.30 -11.33 -5.55
N ALA A 105 -15.59 -11.53 -5.25
CA ALA A 105 -16.03 -12.05 -3.96
C ALA A 105 -15.50 -13.46 -3.63
N HIS A 106 -15.32 -14.33 -4.63
CA HIS A 106 -14.77 -15.68 -4.45
C HIS A 106 -13.24 -15.73 -4.45
N ALA A 107 -12.59 -14.87 -5.24
CA ALA A 107 -11.14 -14.79 -5.30
C ALA A 107 -10.55 -14.03 -4.11
N PHE A 108 -11.26 -13.02 -3.58
CA PHE A 108 -10.77 -12.14 -2.52
C PHE A 108 -10.29 -12.87 -1.25
N PRO A 109 -10.98 -13.89 -0.71
CA PRO A 109 -10.51 -14.60 0.49
C PRO A 109 -9.14 -15.27 0.34
N ILE A 110 -8.75 -15.64 -0.89
CA ILE A 110 -7.48 -16.30 -1.19
C ILE A 110 -6.47 -15.29 -1.75
N ALA A 111 -6.89 -14.46 -2.69
CA ALA A 111 -6.07 -13.46 -3.35
C ALA A 111 -5.65 -12.32 -2.40
N ALA A 112 -6.50 -11.94 -1.43
CA ALA A 112 -6.17 -10.90 -0.46
C ALA A 112 -4.99 -11.30 0.45
N PRO A 113 -5.00 -12.45 1.17
CA PRO A 113 -3.86 -12.82 2.01
C PRO A 113 -2.59 -13.09 1.19
N VAL A 114 -2.70 -13.73 0.02
CA VAL A 114 -1.56 -13.95 -0.87
C VAL A 114 -1.00 -12.62 -1.37
N GLY A 115 -1.87 -11.70 -1.82
CA GLY A 115 -1.49 -10.36 -2.24
C GLY A 115 -0.85 -9.55 -1.13
N LEU A 116 -1.35 -9.67 0.11
CA LEU A 116 -0.77 -9.03 1.30
C LEU A 116 0.62 -9.58 1.63
N LEU A 117 0.82 -10.89 1.52
CA LEU A 117 2.13 -11.52 1.71
C LEU A 117 3.11 -11.05 0.62
N VAL A 118 2.71 -11.09 -0.64
CA VAL A 118 3.53 -10.61 -1.77
C VAL A 118 3.86 -9.13 -1.59
N TYR A 119 2.87 -8.30 -1.24
CA TYR A 119 3.07 -6.89 -0.94
C TYR A 119 4.07 -6.70 0.22
N TYR A 120 3.87 -7.40 1.33
CA TYR A 120 4.74 -7.30 2.51
C TYR A 120 6.18 -7.71 2.17
N PHE A 121 6.37 -8.82 1.45
CA PHE A 121 7.70 -9.27 1.04
C PHE A 121 8.33 -8.30 0.04
N ALA A 122 7.63 -7.91 -1.01
CA ALA A 122 8.10 -6.95 -1.99
C ALA A 122 8.55 -5.65 -1.29
N TRP A 123 7.74 -5.13 -0.38
CA TRP A 123 8.05 -3.95 0.40
C TRP A 123 9.26 -4.14 1.30
N LYS A 124 9.34 -5.26 2.03
CA LYS A 124 10.45 -5.61 2.92
C LYS A 124 11.77 -5.70 2.16
N TYR A 125 11.78 -6.36 1.00
CA TYR A 125 12.98 -6.53 0.19
C TYR A 125 13.39 -5.25 -0.54
N LEU A 126 12.45 -4.47 -1.08
CA LEU A 126 12.73 -3.18 -1.72
C LEU A 126 13.29 -2.17 -0.72
N VAL A 127 12.64 -1.99 0.42
CA VAL A 127 13.13 -1.09 1.48
C VAL A 127 14.47 -1.58 2.02
N GLY A 128 14.64 -2.89 2.19
CA GLY A 128 15.92 -3.49 2.58
C GLY A 128 17.04 -3.24 1.55
N LEU A 129 16.73 -3.31 0.26
CA LEU A 129 17.66 -2.99 -0.83
C LEU A 129 18.06 -1.51 -0.79
N CYS A 130 17.10 -0.58 -0.72
CA CYS A 130 17.38 0.85 -0.62
C CYS A 130 18.24 1.19 0.59
N ASN A 131 17.95 0.59 1.75
CA ASN A 131 18.74 0.82 2.96
C ASN A 131 20.17 0.27 2.83
N ARG A 132 20.37 -0.88 2.17
CA ARG A 132 21.73 -1.43 1.90
C ARG A 132 22.52 -0.58 0.93
N VAL A 133 21.89 -0.09 -0.15
CA VAL A 133 22.54 0.81 -1.13
C VAL A 133 23.03 2.10 -0.46
N GLN A 134 22.30 2.59 0.55
CA GLN A 134 22.67 3.77 1.32
C GLN A 134 23.64 3.48 2.47
N GLY A 135 24.06 2.22 2.70
CA GLY A 135 24.95 1.82 3.80
C GLY A 135 24.32 1.90 5.19
N ILE A 136 22.98 1.91 5.29
CA ILE A 136 22.23 2.11 6.54
C ILE A 136 21.80 0.78 7.18
N ALA A 137 21.80 -0.31 6.41
CA ALA A 137 21.35 -1.65 6.82
C ALA A 137 22.49 -2.65 6.91
#